data_AF-A0A1X7UJ17-F1
#
_entry.id   AF-A0A1X7UJ17-F1
#
_cell.length_a   1.000
_cell.length_b   1.000
_cell.length_c   1.000
_cell.angle_alpha   90.00
_cell.angle_beta   90.00
_cell.angle_gamma   90.00
#
_symmetry.space_group_name_H-M   'P 1'
#
loop_
_entity.id
_entity.type
_entity.pdbx_description
1 polymer ?
#
loop_
_entity_poly.entity_id
_entity_poly.type
_entity_poly.pdbx_seq_one_letter_code
_entity_poly.pdbx_strand_id
1 'polypeptide(L)'
;MQDEEREDFYYLLIFLFVPFRDESTLVMEGETMEEAFVCHIKACICGIKNYFNKLQKLSETECNWKKIVDARNKAGFTEELPDNKMMSRNYWVK
;
A
#
# COMPACT_ATOMS: atom_id res chain seq x y z
N MET A 1 17.29 -11.31 17.39
CA MET A 1 16.33 -11.22 16.27
C MET A 1 15.54 -12.51 16.25
N GLN A 2 14.24 -12.39 16.50
CA GLN A 2 13.30 -13.50 16.30
C GLN A 2 13.18 -13.76 14.79
N ASP A 3 12.85 -15.00 14.40
CA ASP A 3 12.81 -15.40 12.98
C ASP A 3 11.84 -14.56 12.13
N GLU A 4 10.76 -14.04 12.74
CA GLU A 4 9.77 -13.17 12.10
C GLU A 4 10.34 -11.78 11.71
N GLU A 5 11.15 -11.16 12.58
CA GLU A 5 11.83 -9.88 12.27
C GLU A 5 12.88 -10.03 11.16
N ARG A 6 13.41 -11.25 11.00
CA ARG A 6 14.41 -11.57 10.00
C ARG A 6 13.80 -11.62 8.59
N GLU A 7 12.63 -12.25 8.45
CA GLU A 7 11.88 -12.33 7.19
C GLU A 7 11.48 -10.93 6.69
N ASP A 8 10.89 -10.10 7.55
CA ASP A 8 10.50 -8.72 7.19
C ASP A 8 11.69 -7.88 6.72
N PHE A 9 12.87 -8.07 7.34
CA PHE A 9 14.10 -7.40 6.93
C PHE A 9 14.56 -7.81 5.52
N TYR A 10 14.44 -9.09 5.15
CA TYR A 10 14.76 -9.55 3.80
C TYR A 10 13.79 -9.01 2.75
N TYR A 11 12.49 -8.94 3.05
CA TYR A 11 11.53 -8.32 2.13
C TYR A 11 11.80 -6.82 1.94
N LEU A 12 12.19 -6.11 2.99
CA LEU A 12 12.60 -4.70 2.90
C LEU A 12 13.86 -4.52 2.04
N LEU A 13 14.88 -5.37 2.23
CA LEU A 13 16.08 -5.38 1.38
C LEU A 13 15.74 -5.68 -0.08
N ILE A 14 14.92 -6.70 -0.33
CA ILE A 14 14.45 -7.05 -1.68
C ILE A 14 13.72 -5.86 -2.29
N PHE A 15 12.82 -5.18 -1.57
CA PHE A 15 12.10 -4.02 -2.11
C PHE A 15 13.03 -2.84 -2.43
N LEU A 16 14.11 -2.68 -1.66
CA LEU A 16 15.11 -1.63 -1.84
C LEU A 16 16.06 -1.89 -3.03
N PHE A 17 16.38 -3.16 -3.30
CA PHE A 17 17.39 -3.53 -4.29
C PHE A 17 16.83 -4.16 -5.58
N VAL A 18 15.62 -4.75 -5.58
CA VAL A 18 14.98 -5.33 -6.78
C VAL A 18 14.80 -4.36 -7.95
N PRO A 19 14.52 -3.05 -7.75
CA PRO A 19 14.46 -2.10 -8.86
C PRO A 19 15.79 -1.95 -9.60
N PHE A 20 16.91 -2.29 -8.96
CA PHE A 20 18.25 -2.08 -9.48
C PHE A 20 18.87 -3.39 -9.94
N ARG A 21 18.87 -3.58 -11.25
CA ARG A 21 19.62 -4.68 -11.88
C ARG A 21 21.04 -4.26 -12.25
N ASP A 22 21.33 -2.97 -12.21
CA ASP A 22 22.60 -2.38 -12.65
C ASP A 22 22.96 -1.14 -11.83
N GLU A 23 24.23 -0.99 -11.49
CA GLU A 23 24.76 0.09 -10.66
C GLU A 23 24.60 1.46 -11.34
N SER A 24 24.69 1.51 -12.67
CA SER A 24 24.50 2.74 -13.45
C SER A 24 23.06 3.25 -13.50
N THR A 25 22.08 2.43 -13.04
CA THR A 25 20.70 2.90 -12.83
C THR A 25 20.47 3.47 -11.43
N LEU A 26 21.44 3.25 -10.53
CA LEU A 26 21.40 3.69 -9.15
C LEU A 26 22.02 5.08 -9.02
N VAL A 27 23.16 5.32 -9.68
CA VAL A 27 23.96 6.54 -9.52
C VAL A 27 23.89 7.40 -10.77
N MET A 28 23.38 8.63 -10.66
CA MET A 28 23.39 9.60 -11.75
C MET A 28 24.80 10.18 -11.95
N GLU A 29 25.08 10.68 -13.16
CA GLU A 29 26.38 11.30 -13.45
C GLU A 29 26.63 12.50 -12.52
N GLY A 30 27.68 12.40 -11.69
CA GLY A 30 28.03 13.40 -10.69
C GLY A 30 27.49 13.16 -9.27
N GLU A 31 26.63 12.15 -9.06
CA GLU A 31 26.22 11.71 -7.72
C GLU A 31 27.19 10.68 -7.14
N THR A 32 27.33 10.69 -5.82
CA THR A 32 27.97 9.59 -5.09
C THR A 32 26.98 8.45 -4.85
N MET A 33 27.48 7.22 -4.74
CA MET A 33 26.64 6.04 -4.45
C MET A 33 25.80 6.21 -3.17
N GLU A 34 26.32 6.92 -2.17
CA GLU A 34 25.62 7.17 -0.91
C GLU A 34 24.44 8.14 -1.09
N GLU A 35 24.60 9.22 -1.86
CA GLU A 35 23.53 10.17 -2.17
C GLU A 35 22.39 9.50 -2.93
N ALA A 36 22.73 8.71 -3.95
CA ALA A 36 21.79 7.90 -4.71
C ALA A 36 20.98 6.96 -3.79
N PHE A 37 21.66 6.27 -2.87
CA PHE A 37 21.03 5.36 -1.92
C PHE A 37 20.09 6.07 -0.94
N VAL A 38 20.50 7.22 -0.40
CA VAL A 38 19.66 8.05 0.51
C VAL A 38 18.42 8.57 -0.22
N CYS A 39 18.59 9.07 -1.45
CA CYS A 39 17.48 9.52 -2.28
C CYS A 39 16.48 8.39 -2.54
N HIS A 40 16.97 7.18 -2.81
CA HIS A 40 16.12 6.03 -3.03
C HIS A 40 15.34 5.60 -1.78
N ILE A 41 16.00 5.50 -0.62
CA ILE A 41 15.32 5.19 0.65
C ILE A 41 14.19 6.18 0.92
N LYS A 42 14.45 7.49 0.72
CA LYS A 42 13.43 8.52 0.87
C LYS A 42 12.24 8.31 -0.07
N ALA A 43 12.51 7.98 -1.34
CA ALA A 43 11.46 7.70 -2.32
C ALA A 43 10.64 6.45 -1.94
N CYS A 44 11.29 5.36 -1.52
CA CYS A 44 10.62 4.15 -1.03
C CYS A 44 9.73 4.41 0.18
N ILE A 45 10.24 5.12 1.20
CA ILE A 45 9.45 5.47 2.39
C ILE A 45 8.23 6.31 2.01
N CYS A 46 8.40 7.29 1.12
CA CYS A 46 7.30 8.10 0.61
C CYS A 46 6.25 7.25 -0.14
N GLY A 47 6.70 6.31 -0.99
CA GLY A 47 5.84 5.37 -1.70
C GLY A 47 5.03 4.48 -0.77
N ILE A 48 5.69 3.88 0.22
CA ILE A 48 5.08 3.05 1.26
C ILE A 48 4.05 3.86 2.06
N LYS A 49 4.41 5.06 2.51
CA LYS A 49 3.49 5.95 3.25
C LYS A 49 2.24 6.28 2.44
N ASN A 50 2.40 6.58 1.15
CA ASN A 50 1.27 6.86 0.27
C ASN A 50 0.37 5.62 0.08
N TYR A 51 0.97 4.45 -0.09
CA TYR A 51 0.23 3.19 -0.20
C TYR A 51 -0.57 2.88 1.08
N PHE A 52 0.05 3.03 2.26
CA PHE A 52 -0.63 2.86 3.55
C PHE A 52 -1.80 3.85 3.72
N ASN A 53 -1.65 5.11 3.33
CA ASN A 53 -2.74 6.08 3.37
C ASN A 53 -3.94 5.65 2.49
N LYS A 54 -3.68 5.04 1.31
CA LYS A 54 -4.74 4.48 0.46
C LYS A 54 -5.42 3.28 1.13
N LEU A 55 -4.64 2.37 1.72
CA LEU A 55 -5.18 1.21 2.45
C LEU A 55 -6.00 1.64 3.67
N GLN A 56 -5.56 2.65 4.40
CA GLN A 56 -6.30 3.20 5.54
C GLN A 56 -7.67 3.72 5.11
N LYS A 57 -7.74 4.50 4.02
CA LYS A 57 -9.02 5.00 3.48
C LYS A 57 -9.94 3.87 3.02
N LEU A 58 -9.40 2.82 2.42
CA LEU A 58 -10.16 1.63 2.05
C LEU A 58 -10.74 0.93 3.28
N SER A 59 -9.93 0.74 4.33
CA SER A 59 -10.36 0.15 5.60
C SER A 59 -11.44 0.97 6.30
N GLU A 60 -11.31 2.30 6.31
CA GLU A 60 -12.35 3.20 6.83
C GLU A 60 -13.66 3.06 6.06
N THR A 61 -13.59 2.96 4.73
CA THR A 61 -14.76 2.76 3.86
C THR A 61 -15.43 1.41 4.13
N GLU A 62 -14.65 0.34 4.28
CA GLU A 62 -15.15 -0.99 4.61
C GLU A 62 -15.82 -1.03 5.99
N CYS A 63 -15.22 -0.37 6.98
CA CYS A 63 -15.80 -0.25 8.32
C CYS A 63 -17.13 0.52 8.30
N ASN A 64 -17.19 1.63 7.55
CA ASN A 64 -18.42 2.40 7.39
C ASN A 64 -19.51 1.59 6.67
N TRP A 65 -19.14 0.80 5.65
CA TRP A 65 -20.05 -0.11 4.99
C TRP A 65 -20.64 -1.14 5.95
N LYS A 66 -19.79 -1.75 6.79
CA LYS A 66 -20.23 -2.71 7.81
C LYS A 66 -21.25 -2.10 8.77
N LYS A 67 -21.04 -0.87 9.24
CA LYS A 67 -22.00 -0.16 10.10
C LYS A 67 -23.35 0.04 9.43
N ILE A 68 -23.37 0.36 8.13
CA ILE A 68 -24.61 0.51 7.35
C ILE A 68 -25.34 -0.82 7.25
N VAL A 69 -24.63 -1.91 6.94
CA VAL A 69 -25.19 -3.27 6.86
C VAL A 69 -25.78 -3.68 8.21
N ASP A 70 -25.07 -3.44 9.31
CA ASP A 70 -25.53 -3.80 10.66
C ASP A 70 -26.79 -3.01 11.06
N ALA A 71 -26.82 -1.70 10.79
CA ALA A 71 -27.99 -0.86 11.07
C ALA A 71 -29.22 -1.30 10.27
N ARG A 72 -29.01 -1.66 9.00
CA ARG A 72 -30.05 -2.17 8.10
C ARG A 72 -30.62 -3.51 8.57
N ASN A 73 -29.74 -4.44 8.93
CA ASN A 73 -30.13 -5.75 9.49
C ASN A 73 -30.97 -5.57 10.76
N LYS A 74 -30.57 -4.63 11.63
CA LYS A 74 -31.32 -4.30 12.85
C LYS A 74 -32.70 -3.68 12.56
N ALA A 75 -32.83 -2.93 11.47
CA ALA A 75 -34.10 -2.35 11.03
C ALA A 75 -35.03 -3.34 10.30
N GLY A 76 -34.60 -4.60 10.09
CA GLY A 76 -35.42 -5.67 9.51
C GLY A 76 -35.53 -5.64 7.99
N PHE A 77 -34.68 -4.88 7.29
CA PHE A 77 -34.64 -4.89 5.83
C PHE A 77 -33.98 -6.19 5.33
N THR A 78 -34.69 -6.94 4.48
CA THR A 78 -34.27 -8.27 3.99
C THR A 78 -33.87 -8.30 2.51
N GLU A 79 -34.01 -7.19 1.78
CA GLU A 79 -33.60 -7.10 0.36
C GLU A 79 -32.09 -7.32 0.22
N GLU A 80 -31.61 -7.91 -0.87
CA GLU A 80 -30.17 -8.10 -1.06
C GLU A 80 -29.47 -6.78 -1.45
N LEU A 81 -28.29 -6.52 -0.86
CA LEU A 81 -27.47 -5.36 -1.25
C LEU A 81 -26.69 -5.67 -2.53
N PRO A 82 -26.51 -4.68 -3.43
CA PRO A 82 -25.60 -4.85 -4.56
C PRO A 82 -24.18 -5.09 -4.06
N ASP A 83 -23.53 -6.09 -4.64
CA ASP A 83 -22.22 -6.58 -4.21
C ASP A 83 -21.17 -5.46 -4.27
N ASN A 84 -20.41 -5.26 -3.18
CA ASN A 84 -19.46 -4.14 -3.07
C ASN A 84 -18.36 -4.19 -4.15
N LYS A 85 -18.12 -5.40 -4.71
CA LYS A 85 -17.17 -5.66 -5.79
C LYS A 85 -17.40 -4.78 -7.02
N MET A 86 -18.62 -4.30 -7.24
CA MET A 86 -18.94 -3.46 -8.39
C MET A 86 -18.54 -1.99 -8.19
N MET A 87 -18.44 -1.51 -6.95
CA MET A 87 -18.19 -0.10 -6.64
C MET A 87 -16.69 0.26 -6.56
N SER A 88 -15.81 -0.70 -6.26
CA SER A 88 -14.37 -0.45 -6.10
C SER A 88 -13.61 -0.25 -7.43
N ARG A 89 -14.15 -0.73 -8.56
CA ARG A 89 -13.50 -0.58 -9.88
C ARG A 89 -13.73 0.78 -10.55
N ASN A 90 -14.80 1.49 -10.22
CA ASN A 90 -15.21 2.69 -10.97
C ASN A 90 -14.60 4.01 -10.46
N TYR A 91 -13.80 3.98 -9.39
CA TYR A 91 -13.09 5.16 -8.88
C TYR A 91 -11.64 5.31 -9.39
N TRP A 92 -11.16 4.36 -10.18
CA TRP A 92 -9.80 4.36 -10.74
C TRP A 92 -9.73 4.73 -12.23
N VAL A 93 -10.87 5.05 -12.86
CA VAL A 93 -10.94 5.51 -14.25
C VAL A 93 -11.43 6.95 -14.26
N LYS A 94 -10.53 7.89 -13.95
CA LYS A 94 -10.64 9.28 -14.39
C LYS A 94 -9.28 9.96 -14.37
#